data_AF-W1YAL8-F1
#
_entry.id   AF-W1YAL8-F1
#
_cell.length_a   1.000
_cell.length_b   1.000
_cell.length_c   1.000
_cell.angle_alpha   90.00
_cell.angle_beta   90.00
_cell.angle_gamma   90.00
#
_symmetry.space_group_name_H-M   'P 1'
#
loop_
_entity.id
_entity.type
_entity.pdbx_description
1 polymer ?
#
loop_
_entity_poly.entity_id
_entity_poly.type
_entity_poly.pdbx_seq_one_letter_code
_entity_poly.pdbx_strand_id
1 'polypeptide(L)' 'AMLGDMLELGDFSEEAHREIGHLLAEEGYSVVFTFGDAAAFIAKEAKKAGLTAFRCKSHLEMANAYSDIRE' A
#
# COMPACT_ATOMS: atom_id res chain seq x y z
N ALA A 1 -1.88 -3.70 -6.26
CA ALA A 1 -2.88 -2.69 -5.83
C ALA A 1 -2.24 -1.30 -5.79
N MET A 2 -3.03 -0.23 -5.93
CA MET A 2 -2.62 1.18 -5.76
C MET A 2 -3.51 1.81 -4.71
N LEU A 3 -2.97 2.17 -3.55
CA LEU A 3 -3.76 2.51 -2.36
C LEU A 3 -3.30 3.83 -1.73
N GLY A 4 -4.24 4.56 -1.14
CA GLY A 4 -3.97 5.79 -0.41
C GLY A 4 -4.54 5.77 1.00
N ASP A 5 -4.41 6.89 1.71
CA ASP A 5 -4.92 7.03 3.07
C ASP A 5 -6.45 6.85 3.12
N MET A 6 -6.90 6.00 4.02
CA MET A 6 -8.29 5.89 4.44
C MET A 6 -8.56 6.97 5.49
N LEU A 7 -9.30 8.00 5.12
CA LEU A 7 -9.57 9.16 5.96
C LEU A 7 -10.73 8.89 6.95
N GLU A 8 -10.88 9.78 7.93
CA GLU A 8 -12.00 9.79 8.90
C GLU A 8 -12.09 8.55 9.81
N LEU A 9 -10.98 7.84 10.02
CA LEU A 9 -10.94 6.65 10.89
C LEU A 9 -10.52 6.94 12.34
N GLY A 10 -10.01 8.14 12.62
CA GLY A 10 -9.48 8.50 13.94
C GLY A 10 -8.44 7.48 14.42
N ASP A 11 -8.62 6.99 15.64
CA ASP A 11 -7.69 6.06 16.30
C ASP A 11 -7.58 4.70 15.60
N PHE A 12 -8.55 4.32 14.78
CA PHE A 12 -8.53 3.06 14.01
C PHE A 12 -7.67 3.14 12.75
N SER A 13 -7.16 4.32 12.39
CA SER A 13 -6.45 4.52 11.13
C SER A 13 -5.29 3.54 10.98
N GLU A 14 -4.39 3.45 11.96
CA GLU A 14 -3.22 2.57 11.83
C GLU A 14 -3.61 1.09 11.71
N GLU A 15 -4.51 0.60 12.58
CA GLU A 15 -4.94 -0.80 12.58
C GLU A 15 -5.60 -1.19 11.25
N ALA A 16 -6.54 -0.38 10.76
CA ALA A 16 -7.24 -0.64 9.51
C ALA A 16 -6.28 -0.69 8.31
N HIS A 17 -5.28 0.20 8.26
CA HIS A 17 -4.26 0.16 7.21
C HIS A 17 -3.35 -1.07 7.31
N ARG A 18 -3.06 -1.57 8.53
CA ARG A 18 -2.30 -2.82 8.71
C ARG A 18 -3.09 -4.03 8.23
N GLU A 19 -4.38 -4.11 8.55
CA GLU A 19 -5.27 -5.18 8.09
C GLU A 19 -5.32 -5.26 6.57
N ILE A 20 -5.43 -4.13 5.86
CA ILE A 20 -5.38 -4.10 4.40
C ILE A 20 -4.04 -4.67 3.88
N GLY A 21 -2.92 -4.37 4.53
CA GLY A 21 -1.62 -4.92 4.14
C GLY A 21 -1.54 -6.45 4.25
N HIS A 22 -2.16 -7.04 5.29
CA HIS A 22 -2.27 -8.49 5.43
C HIS A 22 -3.23 -9.09 4.39
N LEU A 23 -4.40 -8.48 4.21
CA LEU A 23 -5.43 -8.94 3.27
C LEU A 23 -4.89 -9.02 1.84
N LEU A 24 -4.04 -8.08 1.41
CA LEU A 24 -3.43 -8.13 0.08
C LEU A 24 -2.63 -9.42 -0.16
N ALA A 25 -1.98 -9.97 0.87
CA ALA A 25 -1.25 -11.22 0.75
C ALA A 25 -2.18 -12.44 0.70
N GLU A 26 -3.22 -12.43 1.53
CA GLU A 26 -4.24 -13.49 1.57
C GLU A 26 -4.98 -13.60 0.23
N GLU A 27 -5.28 -12.46 -0.40
CA GLU A 27 -5.91 -12.36 -1.72
C GLU A 27 -4.94 -12.61 -2.89
N GLY A 28 -3.67 -12.87 -2.61
CA GLY A 28 -2.68 -13.28 -3.63
C GLY A 28 -2.15 -12.13 -4.51
N TYR A 29 -2.18 -10.88 -4.04
CA TYR A 29 -1.52 -9.78 -4.75
C TYR A 29 0.00 -9.97 -4.72
N SER A 30 0.66 -9.61 -5.83
CA SER A 30 2.13 -9.66 -5.95
C SER A 30 2.81 -8.34 -5.61
N VAL A 31 2.13 -7.22 -5.83
CA VAL A 31 2.68 -5.87 -5.67
C VAL A 31 1.66 -4.88 -5.10
N VAL A 32 2.11 -3.95 -4.26
CA VAL A 32 1.33 -2.80 -3.80
C VAL A 32 2.11 -1.50 -3.92
N PHE A 33 1.43 -0.46 -4.38
CA PHE A 33 1.91 0.92 -4.37
C PHE A 33 1.05 1.71 -3.40
N THR A 34 1.67 2.49 -2.52
CA THR A 34 0.98 3.30 -1.50
C THR A 34 1.37 4.76 -1.58
N PHE A 35 0.42 5.67 -1.39
CA PHE A 35 0.68 7.11 -1.26
C PHE A 35 -0.14 7.69 -0.11
N GLY A 36 0.54 8.35 0.84
CA GLY A 36 -0.06 8.85 2.07
C GLY A 36 0.69 8.38 3.30
N ASP A 37 0.47 9.06 4.42
CA ASP A 37 1.19 8.80 5.67
C ASP A 37 0.68 7.53 6.34
N ALA A 38 -0.64 7.34 6.41
CA ALA A 38 -1.25 6.15 6.99
C ALA A 38 -1.13 4.93 6.07
N ALA A 39 -1.18 5.13 4.76
CA ALA A 39 -0.95 4.09 3.74
C ALA A 39 0.46 3.48 3.81
N ALA A 40 1.41 4.15 4.47
CA ALA A 40 2.71 3.55 4.78
C ALA A 40 2.59 2.27 5.63
N PHE A 41 1.55 2.16 6.47
CA PHE A 41 1.29 0.94 7.24
C PHE A 41 0.84 -0.22 6.36
N ILE A 42 0.05 0.02 5.30
CA ILE A 42 -0.29 -0.99 4.29
C ILE A 42 1.00 -1.54 3.66
N ALA A 43 1.86 -0.66 3.15
CA ALA A 43 3.11 -1.07 2.50
C ALA A 43 4.02 -1.86 3.46
N LYS A 44 4.07 -1.47 4.74
CA LYS A 44 4.87 -2.14 5.78
C LYS A 44 4.38 -3.56 6.03
N GLU A 45 3.07 -3.77 6.20
CA GLU A 45 2.51 -5.11 6.45
C GLU A 45 2.55 -5.98 5.20
N ALA A 46 2.21 -5.43 4.03
CA ALA A 46 2.32 -6.15 2.76
C ALA A 46 3.76 -6.65 2.52
N LYS A 47 4.77 -5.81 2.79
CA LYS A 47 6.19 -6.20 2.68
C LYS A 47 6.57 -7.32 3.65
N LYS A 48 6.07 -7.30 4.89
CA LYS A 48 6.30 -8.39 5.86
C LYS A 48 5.64 -9.71 5.41
N ALA A 49 4.50 -9.61 4.73
CA ALA A 49 3.77 -10.74 4.18
C ALA A 49 4.35 -11.25 2.83
N GLY A 50 5.45 -10.67 2.35
CA GLY A 50 6.19 -11.15 1.17
C GLY A 50 5.87 -10.43 -0.13
N LEU A 51 5.07 -9.35 -0.11
CA LEU A 51 4.74 -8.58 -1.31
C LEU A 51 5.85 -7.58 -1.62
N THR A 52 6.03 -7.30 -2.91
CA THR A 52 6.77 -6.12 -3.34
C THR A 52 5.94 -4.88 -3.02
N ALA A 53 6.49 -3.95 -2.22
CA ALA A 53 5.78 -2.74 -1.80
C ALA A 53 6.55 -1.47 -2.15
N PHE A 54 5.87 -0.51 -2.79
CA PHE A 54 6.40 0.79 -3.16
C PHE A 54 5.69 1.90 -2.39
N ARG A 55 6.46 2.76 -1.73
CA ARG A 55 5.95 3.99 -1.11
C ARG A 55 6.24 5.17 -2.04
N CYS A 56 5.18 5.79 -2.54
CA CYS A 56 5.24 6.90 -3.47
C CYS A 56 4.93 8.22 -2.73
N LYS A 57 5.40 9.34 -3.26
CA LYS A 57 5.16 10.69 -2.72
C LYS A 57 4.12 11.49 -3.50
N SER A 58 3.62 10.93 -4.61
CA SER A 58 2.54 11.52 -5.41
C SER A 58 1.86 10.45 -6.26
N HIS A 59 0.67 10.78 -6.76
CA HIS A 59 -0.02 9.95 -7.75
C HIS A 59 0.80 9.76 -9.03
N LEU A 60 1.56 10.78 -9.47
CA LEU A 60 2.42 10.69 -10.64
C LEU A 60 3.57 9.70 -10.43
N GLU A 61 4.23 9.76 -9.28
CA GLU A 61 5.28 8.80 -8.94
C GLU A 61 4.74 7.37 -8.87
N MET A 62 3.54 7.17 -8.33
CA MET A 62 2.87 5.88 -8.31
C MET A 62 2.58 5.34 -9.73
N ALA A 63 2.09 6.21 -10.63
CA ALA A 63 1.85 5.84 -12.01
C ALA A 63 3.14 5.48 -12.77
N ASN A 64 4.21 6.25 -12.55
CA ASN A 64 5.52 5.99 -13.14
C ASN A 64 6.10 4.67 -12.63
N ALA A 65 6.14 4.46 -11.31
CA ALA A 65 6.67 3.23 -10.71
C ALA A 65 5.92 1.96 -11.18
N TYR A 66 4.61 2.06 -11.42
CA TYR A 66 3.86 0.96 -12.03
C TYR A 66 4.22 0.73 -13.50
N SER A 67 4.42 1.81 -14.25
CA SER A 67 4.84 1.72 -15.65
C SER A 67 6.21 1.04 -15.77
N ASP A 68 7.15 1.40 -14.89
CA ASP A 68 8.52 0.86 -14.87
C ASP A 68 8.59 -0.67 -14.62
N ILE A 69 7.60 -1.26 -13.94
CA ILE A 69 7.60 -2.69 -13.61
C ILE A 69 6.68 -3.54 -14.49
N ARG A 70 5.88 -2.92 -15.36
CA ARG A 70 4.96 -3.63 -16.25
C ARG A 70 5.58 -3.93 -17.62
N GLU A 71 6.64 -3.22 -17.98
CA GLU A 71 7.50 -3.53 -19.13
C GLU A 71 8.41 -4.73 -18.83
#